data_AF-A0AA43KQS1-F1
#
_entry.id   AF-A0AA43KQS1-F1
#
_cell.length_a   1.000
_cell.length_b   1.000
_cell.length_c   1.000
_cell.angle_alpha   90.00
_cell.angle_beta   90.00
_cell.angle_gamma   90.00
#
_symmetry.space_group_name_H-M   'P 1'
#
loop_
_entity.id
_entity.type
_entity.pdbx_description
1 polymer ?
#
loop_
_entity_poly.entity_id
_entity_poly.type
_entity_poly.pdbx_seq_one_letter_code
_entity_poly.pdbx_strand_id
1 'polypeptide(L)'
;MDDLRATFARFGALQPQSADAWQGPFPLPDVLAGFYAHVGPFGEVFNPAKGPCGITIPGLEVWIPPLQRLWAYQAGYRWNGNDGEPISDWPAQWLVIADRGADPLILDIDDGRVLFARHGAGHWDAGGFAADVPTLMAALAAAGSVYLDADEDLYSDDDDGGIRPVHREAALRAVAAVMGGTDEAELFLDAMQ
;
A
#
# COMPACT_ATOMS: atom_id res chain seq x y z
N MET A 1 6.90 12.52 9.93
CA MET A 1 6.66 12.44 8.47
C MET A 1 7.94 12.58 7.65
N ASP A 2 8.92 13.40 8.05
CA ASP A 2 10.20 13.52 7.32
C ASP A 2 10.97 12.19 7.20
N ASP A 3 11.04 11.42 8.28
CA ASP A 3 11.67 10.09 8.27
C ASP A 3 10.98 9.12 7.30
N LEU A 4 9.65 9.23 7.19
CA LEU A 4 8.86 8.42 6.26
C LEU A 4 9.16 8.81 4.80
N ARG A 5 9.21 10.11 4.50
CA ARG A 5 9.58 10.61 3.16
C ARG A 5 11.00 10.18 2.78
N ALA A 6 11.96 10.29 3.71
CA ALA A 6 13.34 9.88 3.47
C ALA A 6 13.44 8.38 3.18
N THR A 7 12.67 7.56 3.89
CA THR A 7 12.61 6.11 3.65
C THR A 7 12.00 5.80 2.28
N PHE A 8 10.84 6.38 1.97
CA PHE A 8 10.16 6.19 0.69
C PHE A 8 10.98 6.65 -0.53
N ALA A 9 11.86 7.66 -0.36
CA ALA A 9 12.75 8.12 -1.42
C ALA A 9 13.77 7.05 -1.85
N ARG A 10 13.99 6.02 -1.02
CA ARG A 10 14.82 4.86 -1.37
C ARG A 10 14.09 3.88 -2.30
N PHE A 11 12.75 3.89 -2.30
CA PHE A 11 11.92 2.95 -3.06
C PHE A 11 11.57 3.47 -4.46
N GLY A 12 11.58 4.79 -4.66
CA GLY A 12 11.29 5.39 -5.95
C GLY A 12 11.15 6.91 -5.91
N ALA A 13 10.86 7.50 -7.07
CA ALA A 13 10.72 8.95 -7.20
C ALA A 13 9.53 9.48 -6.38
N LEU A 14 9.79 10.50 -5.56
CA LEU A 14 8.78 11.18 -4.75
C LEU A 14 8.55 12.61 -5.24
N GLN A 15 7.30 13.03 -5.27
CA GLN A 15 6.92 14.41 -5.58
C GLN A 15 5.69 14.79 -4.74
N PRO A 16 5.72 15.94 -4.03
CA PRO A 16 4.52 16.50 -3.40
C PRO A 16 3.36 16.61 -4.39
N GLN A 17 2.20 16.12 -3.99
CA GLN A 17 0.98 16.10 -4.80
C GLN A 17 -0.13 16.89 -4.10
N SER A 18 -0.67 17.90 -4.78
CA SER A 18 -1.79 18.70 -4.27
C SER A 18 -3.07 17.88 -4.23
N ALA A 19 -3.94 18.15 -3.25
CA ALA A 19 -5.29 17.59 -3.20
C ALA A 19 -6.10 17.90 -4.47
N ASP A 20 -5.77 18.95 -5.23
CA ASP A 20 -6.40 19.26 -6.53
C ASP A 20 -6.19 18.17 -7.59
N ALA A 21 -5.20 17.29 -7.41
CA ALA A 21 -4.99 16.16 -8.30
C ALA A 21 -6.00 15.01 -8.06
N TRP A 22 -6.76 15.05 -6.96
CA TRP A 22 -7.79 14.07 -6.64
C TRP A 22 -8.96 14.16 -7.63
N GLN A 23 -9.43 13.00 -8.10
CA GLN A 23 -10.49 12.91 -9.11
C GLN A 23 -11.75 12.20 -8.62
N GLY A 24 -11.83 11.87 -7.33
CA GLY A 24 -12.98 11.18 -6.76
C GLY A 24 -14.16 12.11 -6.46
N PRO A 25 -15.35 11.53 -6.23
CA PRO A 25 -16.62 12.25 -6.12
C PRO A 25 -16.87 12.85 -4.73
N PHE A 26 -15.98 12.60 -3.77
CA PHE A 26 -16.03 13.12 -2.40
C PHE A 26 -14.70 13.80 -2.06
N PRO A 27 -14.61 14.67 -1.04
CA PRO A 27 -13.36 15.30 -0.65
C PRO A 27 -12.27 14.27 -0.31
N LEU A 28 -11.03 14.50 -0.77
CA LEU A 28 -9.89 13.65 -0.41
C LEU A 28 -9.75 13.61 1.14
N PRO A 29 -9.71 12.43 1.77
CA PRO A 29 -9.49 12.35 3.22
C PRO A 29 -8.21 13.06 3.65
N ASP A 30 -8.27 13.85 4.73
CA ASP A 30 -7.16 14.69 5.19
C ASP A 30 -5.85 13.91 5.41
N VAL A 31 -5.97 12.67 5.90
CA VAL A 31 -4.82 11.78 6.11
C VAL A 31 -4.09 11.45 4.79
N LEU A 32 -4.85 11.25 3.70
CA LEU A 32 -4.29 11.04 2.37
C LEU A 32 -3.77 12.33 1.78
N ALA A 33 -4.48 13.45 1.97
CA ALA A 33 -4.00 14.76 1.54
C ALA A 33 -2.62 15.08 2.15
N GLY A 34 -2.46 14.84 3.47
CA GLY A 34 -1.19 14.99 4.16
C GLY A 34 -0.11 14.03 3.64
N PHE A 35 -0.44 12.75 3.45
CA PHE A 35 0.50 11.76 2.92
C PHE A 35 0.98 12.11 1.50
N TYR A 36 0.08 12.50 0.60
CA TYR A 36 0.43 12.84 -0.78
C TYR A 36 1.14 14.20 -0.89
N ALA A 37 0.79 15.18 -0.07
CA ALA A 37 1.50 16.45 -0.02
C ALA A 37 2.92 16.29 0.53
N HIS A 38 3.12 15.40 1.51
CA HIS A 38 4.41 15.22 2.18
C HIS A 38 5.28 14.14 1.59
N VAL A 39 4.78 12.91 1.42
CA VAL A 39 5.54 11.78 0.84
C VAL A 39 5.36 11.79 -0.67
N GLY A 40 4.12 11.72 -1.14
CA GLY A 40 3.80 11.84 -2.56
C GLY A 40 4.51 10.81 -3.45
N PRO A 41 4.15 9.51 -3.35
CA PRO A 41 4.68 8.48 -4.23
C PRO A 41 4.32 8.81 -5.68
N PHE A 42 5.33 9.19 -6.48
CA PHE A 42 5.12 9.67 -7.84
C PHE A 42 5.58 8.62 -8.86
N GLY A 43 6.77 8.05 -8.65
CA GLY A 43 7.33 7.06 -9.55
C GLY A 43 7.74 7.62 -10.91
N GLU A 44 8.24 6.73 -11.75
CA GLU A 44 8.65 7.08 -13.11
C GLU A 44 7.47 7.29 -14.04
N VAL A 45 7.71 8.00 -15.14
CA VAL A 45 6.75 8.22 -16.22
C VAL A 45 7.22 7.45 -17.46
N PHE A 46 6.81 6.18 -17.56
CA PHE A 46 7.13 5.36 -18.75
C PHE A 46 6.29 5.73 -19.97
N ASN A 47 5.04 6.16 -19.74
CA ASN A 47 4.13 6.60 -20.78
C ASN A 47 3.58 7.99 -20.41
N PRO A 48 3.98 9.06 -21.12
CA PRO A 48 3.50 10.42 -20.86
C PRO A 48 1.98 10.56 -20.86
N ALA A 49 1.25 9.75 -21.62
CA ALA A 49 -0.20 9.77 -21.66
C ALA A 49 -0.87 9.17 -20.39
N LYS A 50 -0.14 8.32 -19.65
CA LYS A 50 -0.61 7.73 -18.39
C LYS A 50 -0.08 8.47 -17.14
N GLY A 51 0.96 9.28 -17.33
CA GLY A 51 1.61 10.01 -16.24
C GLY A 51 2.42 9.10 -15.31
N PRO A 52 2.74 9.57 -14.08
CA PRO A 52 3.42 8.79 -13.04
C PRO A 52 2.83 7.40 -12.80
N CYS A 53 3.71 6.45 -12.51
CA CYS A 53 3.33 5.08 -12.18
C CYS A 53 3.17 4.82 -10.68
N GLY A 54 3.53 5.72 -9.78
CA GLY A 54 3.58 5.42 -8.34
C GLY A 54 4.79 4.57 -7.98
N ILE A 55 4.82 4.02 -6.77
CA ILE A 55 5.97 3.25 -6.28
C ILE A 55 5.53 1.85 -5.85
N THR A 56 6.44 0.89 -5.95
CA THR A 56 6.26 -0.45 -5.39
C THR A 56 7.22 -0.61 -4.21
N ILE A 57 6.72 -1.16 -3.11
CA ILE A 57 7.53 -1.41 -1.92
C ILE A 57 8.38 -2.67 -2.13
N PRO A 58 9.73 -2.59 -2.04
CA PRO A 58 10.62 -3.71 -2.28
C PRO A 58 10.29 -4.92 -1.40
N GLY A 59 10.25 -6.12 -2.00
CA GLY A 59 10.03 -7.40 -1.31
C GLY A 59 8.63 -7.64 -0.78
N LEU A 60 7.72 -6.65 -0.85
CA LEU A 60 6.30 -6.80 -0.50
C LEU A 60 5.39 -6.81 -1.73
N GLU A 61 5.87 -6.27 -2.86
CA GLU A 61 5.08 -6.06 -4.09
C GLU A 61 3.81 -5.24 -3.86
N VAL A 62 3.80 -4.41 -2.81
CA VAL A 62 2.72 -3.46 -2.54
C VAL A 62 2.92 -2.23 -3.40
N TRP A 63 1.98 -1.98 -4.30
CA TRP A 63 1.96 -0.81 -5.15
C TRP A 63 1.13 0.32 -4.54
N ILE A 64 1.73 1.52 -4.50
CA ILE A 64 1.07 2.74 -4.02
C ILE A 64 0.93 3.70 -5.22
N PRO A 65 -0.31 3.96 -5.68
CA PRO A 65 -0.55 4.81 -6.83
C PRO A 65 -0.23 6.29 -6.53
N PRO A 66 0.10 7.08 -7.56
CA PRO A 66 0.08 8.53 -7.43
C PRO A 66 -1.37 9.00 -7.28
N LEU A 67 -1.59 10.13 -6.60
CA LEU A 67 -2.90 10.67 -6.22
C LEU A 67 -3.84 10.80 -7.43
N GLN A 68 -3.31 11.27 -8.57
CA GLN A 68 -4.10 11.44 -9.79
C GLN A 68 -4.67 10.13 -10.36
N ARG A 69 -4.15 8.97 -9.94
CA ARG A 69 -4.60 7.64 -10.39
C ARG A 69 -5.40 6.91 -9.31
N LEU A 70 -5.38 7.39 -8.07
CA LEU A 70 -6.01 6.73 -6.92
C LEU A 70 -7.50 6.46 -7.15
N TRP A 71 -8.24 7.42 -7.72
CA TRP A 71 -9.67 7.22 -7.98
C TRP A 71 -9.93 6.25 -9.14
N ALA A 72 -9.22 6.42 -10.26
CA ALA A 72 -9.33 5.48 -11.39
C ALA A 72 -8.96 4.05 -10.96
N TYR A 73 -8.11 3.92 -9.94
CA TYR A 73 -7.69 2.64 -9.40
C TYR A 73 -8.77 1.89 -8.60
N GLN A 74 -9.89 2.52 -8.28
CA GLN A 74 -11.01 1.80 -7.68
C GLN A 74 -11.72 0.87 -8.70
N ALA A 75 -11.39 0.97 -9.99
CA ALA A 75 -11.87 0.06 -11.02
C ALA A 75 -11.39 -1.39 -10.74
N GLY A 76 -12.31 -2.35 -10.77
CA GLY A 76 -12.09 -3.73 -10.36
C GLY A 76 -12.51 -4.02 -8.91
N TYR A 77 -12.68 -2.99 -8.09
CA TYR A 77 -13.11 -3.11 -6.69
C TYR A 77 -14.48 -2.49 -6.46
N ARG A 78 -14.61 -1.20 -6.75
CA ARG A 78 -15.83 -0.41 -6.52
C ARG A 78 -16.79 -0.45 -7.71
N TRP A 79 -16.25 -0.58 -8.91
CA TRP A 79 -17.02 -0.80 -10.14
C TRP A 79 -16.26 -1.75 -11.06
N ASN A 80 -16.99 -2.43 -11.93
CA ASN A 80 -16.42 -3.31 -12.93
C ASN A 80 -15.63 -2.48 -13.95
N GLY A 81 -14.36 -2.84 -14.18
CA GLY A 81 -13.48 -2.13 -15.10
C GLY A 81 -13.88 -2.24 -16.58
N ASN A 82 -14.77 -3.17 -16.94
CA ASN A 82 -15.19 -3.42 -18.32
C ASN A 82 -16.40 -2.58 -18.73
N ASP A 83 -17.43 -2.50 -17.89
CA ASP A 83 -18.70 -1.83 -18.18
C ASP A 83 -18.97 -0.61 -17.28
N GLY A 84 -18.19 -0.42 -16.22
CA GLY A 84 -18.34 0.69 -15.28
C GLY A 84 -19.47 0.50 -14.26
N GLU A 85 -20.14 -0.65 -14.23
CA GLU A 85 -21.24 -0.89 -13.30
C GLU A 85 -20.74 -1.05 -11.87
N PRO A 86 -21.44 -0.50 -10.86
CA PRO A 86 -21.06 -0.67 -9.46
C PRO A 86 -21.03 -2.14 -9.03
N ILE A 87 -20.04 -2.51 -8.21
CA ILE A 87 -20.00 -3.83 -7.58
C ILE A 87 -20.89 -3.78 -6.33
N SER A 88 -21.95 -4.58 -6.29
CA SER A 88 -23.07 -4.45 -5.34
C SER A 88 -22.67 -4.51 -3.86
N ASP A 89 -21.60 -5.24 -3.57
CA ASP A 89 -21.18 -5.53 -2.19
C ASP A 89 -19.94 -4.70 -1.78
N TRP A 90 -19.52 -3.72 -2.60
CA TRP A 90 -18.44 -2.82 -2.22
C TRP A 90 -18.96 -1.67 -1.34
N PRO A 91 -18.51 -1.55 -0.07
CA PRO A 91 -18.95 -0.48 0.82
C PRO A 91 -18.57 0.90 0.30
N ALA A 92 -19.49 1.86 0.38
CA ALA A 92 -19.31 3.18 -0.21
C ALA A 92 -18.17 3.99 0.44
N GLN A 93 -17.90 3.72 1.72
CA GLN A 93 -16.85 4.36 2.52
C GLN A 93 -15.45 3.72 2.33
N TRP A 94 -15.35 2.62 1.58
CA TRP A 94 -14.07 1.96 1.31
C TRP A 94 -13.36 2.59 0.11
N LEU A 95 -12.12 3.02 0.35
CA LEU A 95 -11.22 3.57 -0.65
C LEU A 95 -9.93 2.75 -0.69
N VAL A 96 -9.67 2.07 -1.80
CA VAL A 96 -8.39 1.37 -2.03
C VAL A 96 -7.27 2.40 -2.11
N ILE A 97 -6.25 2.27 -1.27
CA ILE A 97 -5.11 3.20 -1.15
C ILE A 97 -3.78 2.61 -1.63
N ALA A 98 -3.71 1.29 -1.71
CA ALA A 98 -2.62 0.52 -2.27
C ALA A 98 -3.13 -0.89 -2.60
N ASP A 99 -2.38 -1.68 -3.34
CA ASP A 99 -2.67 -3.10 -3.51
C ASP A 99 -1.41 -3.94 -3.62
N ARG A 100 -1.61 -5.24 -3.43
CA ARG A 100 -0.63 -6.26 -3.79
C ARG A 100 -1.30 -7.28 -4.68
N GLY A 101 -1.04 -7.24 -5.98
CA GLY A 101 -1.48 -8.30 -6.90
C GLY A 101 -3.00 -8.56 -6.85
N ALA A 102 -3.80 -7.48 -6.80
CA ALA A 102 -5.26 -7.50 -6.63
C ALA A 102 -5.79 -7.71 -5.19
N ASP A 103 -4.93 -7.78 -4.18
CA ASP A 103 -5.32 -7.72 -2.78
C ASP A 103 -5.29 -6.26 -2.27
N PRO A 104 -6.45 -5.62 -2.05
CA PRO A 104 -6.49 -4.20 -1.75
C PRO A 104 -6.17 -3.90 -0.28
N LEU A 105 -5.37 -2.86 -0.08
CA LEU A 105 -5.26 -2.12 1.18
C LEU A 105 -6.26 -0.97 1.13
N ILE A 106 -7.20 -0.93 2.07
CA ILE A 106 -8.40 -0.11 2.00
C ILE A 106 -8.40 0.86 3.18
N LEU A 107 -8.61 2.15 2.92
CA LEU A 107 -9.01 3.10 3.95
C LEU A 107 -10.54 3.01 4.13
N ASP A 108 -10.98 2.71 5.35
CA ASP A 108 -12.36 2.93 5.77
C ASP A 108 -12.50 4.41 6.14
N ILE A 109 -13.18 5.20 5.32
CA ILE A 109 -13.25 6.66 5.48
C ILE A 109 -14.05 7.06 6.73
N ASP A 110 -14.95 6.20 7.21
CA ASP A 110 -15.82 6.54 8.34
C ASP A 110 -15.07 6.55 9.67
N ASP A 111 -14.10 5.65 9.86
CA ASP A 111 -13.35 5.51 11.12
C ASP A 111 -11.82 5.64 10.98
N GLY A 112 -11.31 5.73 9.75
CA GLY A 112 -9.91 6.00 9.44
C GLY A 112 -8.99 4.78 9.52
N ARG A 113 -9.51 3.59 9.85
CA ARG A 113 -8.69 2.38 9.91
C ARG A 113 -8.35 1.86 8.53
N VAL A 114 -7.30 1.06 8.46
CA VAL A 114 -6.92 0.37 7.24
C VAL A 114 -7.39 -1.08 7.32
N LEU A 115 -8.06 -1.52 6.26
CA LEU A 115 -8.51 -2.88 6.06
C LEU A 115 -7.68 -3.57 4.97
N PHE A 116 -7.70 -4.89 4.97
CA PHE A 116 -7.10 -5.73 3.94
C PHE A 116 -8.08 -6.84 3.56
N ALA A 117 -8.20 -7.11 2.26
CA ALA A 117 -9.00 -8.20 1.73
C ALA A 117 -8.16 -9.04 0.76
N ARG A 118 -8.44 -10.33 0.67
CA ARG A 118 -7.85 -11.21 -0.34
C ARG A 118 -8.81 -11.39 -1.52
N HIS A 119 -8.30 -11.26 -2.73
CA HIS A 119 -9.08 -11.55 -3.93
C HIS A 119 -9.36 -13.06 -4.05
N GLY A 120 -10.33 -13.43 -4.91
CA GLY A 120 -10.61 -14.83 -5.25
C GLY A 120 -11.61 -15.57 -4.34
N ALA A 121 -12.08 -14.95 -3.25
CA ALA A 121 -13.07 -15.54 -2.34
C ALA A 121 -14.54 -15.48 -2.85
N GLY A 122 -14.77 -14.93 -4.04
CA GLY A 122 -16.11 -14.76 -4.62
C GLY A 122 -16.95 -13.63 -4.01
N HIS A 123 -16.47 -13.01 -2.92
CA HIS A 123 -16.99 -11.79 -2.30
C HIS A 123 -15.83 -11.08 -1.58
N TRP A 124 -15.98 -9.79 -1.28
CA TRP A 124 -14.99 -9.03 -0.53
C TRP A 124 -15.23 -9.18 0.98
N ASP A 125 -14.28 -9.80 1.67
CA ASP A 125 -14.23 -9.88 3.13
C ASP A 125 -12.96 -9.19 3.61
N ALA A 126 -13.11 -7.97 4.15
CA ALA A 126 -11.99 -7.16 4.60
C ALA A 126 -11.87 -7.17 6.12
N GLY A 127 -10.72 -7.59 6.61
CA GLY A 127 -10.36 -7.55 8.03
C GLY A 127 -9.59 -6.27 8.39
N GLY A 128 -9.64 -5.88 9.67
CA GLY A 128 -8.77 -4.82 10.17
C GLY A 128 -7.29 -5.19 9.99
N PHE A 129 -6.51 -4.28 9.45
CA PHE A 129 -5.12 -4.53 9.05
C PHE A 129 -4.10 -3.59 9.70
N ALA A 130 -4.41 -2.29 9.74
CA ALA A 130 -3.63 -1.32 10.52
C ALA A 130 -4.55 -0.28 11.15
N ALA A 131 -4.10 0.33 12.25
CA ALA A 131 -4.87 1.31 13.00
C ALA A 131 -5.23 2.55 12.15
N ASP A 132 -4.32 2.98 11.26
CA ASP A 132 -4.49 4.12 10.38
C ASP A 132 -3.48 4.09 9.20
N VAL A 133 -3.64 5.03 8.26
CA VAL A 133 -2.74 5.16 7.10
C VAL A 133 -1.28 5.45 7.49
N PRO A 134 -0.96 6.36 8.43
CA PRO A 134 0.41 6.56 8.87
C PRO A 134 1.09 5.29 9.39
N THR A 135 0.37 4.49 10.18
CA THR A 135 0.86 3.20 10.71
C THR A 135 1.12 2.20 9.59
N LEU A 136 0.18 2.06 8.64
CA LEU A 136 0.38 1.23 7.44
C LEU A 136 1.65 1.65 6.69
N MET A 137 1.76 2.94 6.34
CA MET A 137 2.87 3.43 5.52
C MET A 137 4.22 3.28 6.25
N ALA A 138 4.25 3.48 7.57
CA ALA A 138 5.44 3.25 8.38
C ALA A 138 5.82 1.76 8.45
N ALA A 139 4.85 0.85 8.57
CA ALA A 139 5.10 -0.59 8.57
C ALA A 139 5.64 -1.08 7.21
N LEU A 140 5.02 -0.62 6.10
CA LEU A 140 5.52 -0.87 4.74
C LEU A 140 6.94 -0.35 4.56
N ALA A 141 7.24 0.87 5.01
CA ALA A 141 8.59 1.43 4.97
C ALA A 141 9.60 0.64 5.79
N ALA A 142 9.21 0.15 6.97
CA ALA A 142 10.07 -0.62 7.86
C ALA A 142 10.47 -1.95 7.21
N ALA A 143 9.50 -2.74 6.74
CA ALA A 143 9.76 -4.00 6.06
C ALA A 143 10.48 -3.80 4.71
N GLY A 144 9.99 -2.87 3.88
CA GLY A 144 10.58 -2.58 2.58
C GLY A 144 12.02 -2.09 2.66
N SER A 145 12.41 -1.39 3.73
CA SER A 145 13.81 -1.00 3.97
C SER A 145 14.69 -2.21 4.23
N VAL A 146 14.26 -3.13 5.09
CA VAL A 146 15.00 -4.36 5.38
C VAL A 146 15.19 -5.17 4.11
N TYR A 147 14.14 -5.32 3.30
CA TYR A 147 14.21 -6.10 2.07
C TYR A 147 15.03 -5.42 0.98
N LEU A 148 14.97 -4.09 0.89
CA LEU A 148 15.85 -3.32 0.01
C LEU A 148 17.33 -3.46 0.42
N ASP A 149 17.63 -3.43 1.72
CA ASP A 149 19.00 -3.56 2.23
C ASP A 149 19.57 -4.98 2.06
N ALA A 150 18.70 -5.99 2.00
CA ALA A 150 19.09 -7.36 1.71
C ALA A 150 19.45 -7.58 0.23
N ASP A 151 18.79 -6.87 -0.69
CA ASP A 151 19.04 -6.92 -2.14
C ASP A 151 19.14 -8.36 -2.68
N GLU A 152 20.25 -8.76 -3.28
CA GLU A 152 20.48 -10.11 -3.81
C GLU A 152 20.43 -11.21 -2.72
N ASP A 153 20.67 -10.86 -1.45
CA ASP A 153 20.63 -11.78 -0.31
C ASP A 153 19.21 -12.01 0.24
N LEU A 154 18.20 -11.34 -0.32
CA LEU A 154 16.84 -11.38 0.21
C LEU A 154 16.22 -12.78 0.16
N TYR A 155 16.40 -13.49 -0.96
CA TYR A 155 15.73 -14.75 -1.23
C TYR A 155 16.62 -15.97 -0.96
N SER A 156 16.02 -17.07 -0.51
CA SER A 156 16.69 -18.36 -0.41
C SER A 156 16.95 -18.91 -1.81
N ASP A 157 18.11 -19.54 -2.00
CA ASP A 157 18.47 -20.23 -3.26
C ASP A 157 17.98 -21.69 -3.26
N ASP A 158 17.20 -22.10 -2.25
CA ASP A 158 16.62 -23.44 -2.17
C ASP A 158 15.39 -23.60 -3.08
N ASP A 159 14.96 -24.85 -3.24
CA ASP A 159 13.85 -25.20 -4.13
C ASP A 159 12.48 -24.64 -3.65
N ASP A 160 12.36 -24.30 -2.37
CA ASP A 160 11.13 -23.74 -1.78
C ASP A 160 11.01 -22.23 -2.03
N GLY A 161 12.15 -21.55 -2.25
CA GLY A 161 12.21 -20.12 -2.47
C GLY A 161 11.74 -19.30 -1.26
N GLY A 162 11.53 -18.00 -1.48
CA GLY A 162 11.02 -17.10 -0.45
C GLY A 162 12.09 -16.37 0.36
N ILE A 163 11.64 -15.48 1.24
CA ILE A 163 12.52 -14.55 1.97
C ILE A 163 13.34 -15.32 3.01
N ARG A 164 14.66 -15.10 3.04
CA ARG A 164 15.55 -15.76 4.01
C ARG A 164 15.12 -15.45 5.45
N PRO A 165 15.18 -16.42 6.38
CA PRO A 165 14.73 -16.23 7.76
C PRO A 165 15.35 -15.03 8.46
N VAL A 166 16.64 -14.75 8.24
CA VAL A 166 17.33 -13.60 8.85
C VAL A 166 16.70 -12.25 8.46
N HIS A 167 16.28 -12.10 7.21
CA HIS A 167 15.65 -10.88 6.69
C HIS A 167 14.19 -10.81 7.10
N ARG A 168 13.49 -11.96 7.11
CA ARG A 168 12.12 -12.07 7.62
C ARG A 168 12.04 -11.71 9.11
N GLU A 169 12.98 -12.16 9.93
CA GLU A 169 13.08 -11.79 11.35
C GLU A 169 13.45 -10.31 11.54
N ALA A 170 14.33 -9.77 10.70
CA ALA A 170 14.68 -8.35 10.74
C ALA A 170 13.48 -7.47 10.39
N ALA A 171 12.72 -7.83 9.36
CA ALA A 171 11.48 -7.15 8.98
C ALA A 171 10.44 -7.25 10.11
N LEU A 172 10.28 -8.42 10.72
CA LEU A 172 9.37 -8.61 11.84
C LEU A 172 9.69 -7.66 13.00
N ARG A 173 10.97 -7.56 13.41
CA ARG A 173 11.39 -6.62 14.46
C ARG A 173 11.14 -5.16 14.08
N ALA A 174 11.38 -4.80 12.82
CA ALA A 174 11.18 -3.44 12.34
C ALA A 174 9.69 -3.06 12.30
N VAL A 175 8.82 -3.97 11.84
CA VAL A 175 7.36 -3.76 11.80
C VAL A 175 6.77 -3.76 13.22
N ALA A 176 7.21 -4.64 14.11
CA ALA A 176 6.76 -4.67 15.50
C ALA A 176 7.02 -3.37 16.24
N ALA A 177 8.15 -2.70 15.95
CA ALA A 177 8.46 -1.38 16.50
C ALA A 177 7.48 -0.28 16.05
N VAL A 178 6.83 -0.45 14.89
CA VAL A 178 5.81 0.46 14.36
C VAL A 178 4.42 0.11 14.89
N MET A 179 4.05 -1.16 14.82
CA MET A 179 2.69 -1.62 15.15
C MET A 179 2.46 -1.81 16.67
N GLY A 180 3.54 -1.80 17.46
CA GLY A 180 3.47 -1.87 18.93
C GLY A 180 3.46 -3.29 19.49
N GLY A 181 3.56 -4.33 18.64
CA GLY A 181 3.57 -5.73 19.06
C GLY A 181 4.06 -6.68 17.96
N THR A 182 4.57 -7.84 18.39
CA THR A 182 5.08 -8.88 17.49
C THR A 182 3.95 -9.60 16.77
N ASP A 183 2.85 -9.90 17.47
CA ASP A 183 1.71 -10.65 16.91
C ASP A 183 1.07 -9.88 15.75
N GLU A 184 0.88 -8.56 15.91
CA GLU A 184 0.38 -7.68 14.85
C GLU A 184 1.34 -7.61 13.67
N ALA A 185 2.65 -7.60 13.93
CA ALA A 185 3.66 -7.56 12.90
C ALA A 185 3.79 -8.89 12.12
N GLU A 186 3.59 -10.03 12.77
CA GLU A 186 3.51 -11.34 12.11
C GLU A 186 2.31 -11.39 11.16
N LEU A 187 1.12 -11.04 11.66
CA LEU A 187 -0.10 -10.98 10.84
C LEU A 187 0.05 -10.04 9.64
N PHE A 188 0.69 -8.88 9.84
CA PHE A 188 1.00 -7.94 8.78
C PHE A 188 1.89 -8.57 7.70
N LEU A 189 3.02 -9.18 8.10
CA LEU A 189 3.96 -9.76 7.14
C LEU A 189 3.39 -10.98 6.43
N ASP A 190 2.61 -11.82 7.12
CA ASP A 190 1.96 -13.00 6.53
C ASP A 190 0.87 -12.61 5.52
N ALA A 191 0.22 -11.47 5.69
CA ALA A 191 -0.72 -10.96 4.69
C ALA A 191 -0.02 -10.49 3.41
N MET A 192 1.27 -10.13 3.48
CA MET A 192 2.06 -9.59 2.37
C MET A 192 2.93 -10.65 1.66
N GLN A 193 2.79 -11.93 2.01
CA GLN A 193 3.44 -13.08 1.36
C GLN A 193 2.45 -13.84 0.47
#